data_AF-A0A6P3Z6X8-F1
#
_entry.id   AF-A0A6P3Z6X8-F1
#
_cell.length_a   1.000
_cell.length_b   1.000
_cell.length_c   1.000
_cell.angle_alpha   90.00
_cell.angle_beta   90.00
_cell.angle_gamma   90.00
#
_symmetry.space_group_name_H-M   'P 1'
#
loop_
_entity.id
_entity.type
_entity.pdbx_description
1 polymer ?
#
loop_
_entity_poly.entity_id
_entity_poly.type
_entity_poly.pdbx_seq_one_letter_code
_entity_poly.pdbx_strand_id
1 'polypeptide(L)'
;MTTDWTLYIHSPPWEPHALIFSPTGCSSRRVGWFSPLPSFRISATSQASPASTEASKISSLPSEMKAWVYGEYGGVDVLKLDTKVSVPEVKEDQVLIKVVAAALNPVDFKRRQGKFKNTDSPLPTVPGYDVAGVVVKVGSQVKEFKEGDEVYGDIHGKALEGPKQSGSIAEYTAVEEKLLALKPKNLSSQLSTSLFIDK
;
A
#
# COMPACT_ATOMS: atom_id res chain seq x y z
N MET A 1 18.26 0.32 2.15
CA MET A 1 17.40 -0.66 2.82
C MET A 1 16.42 -1.16 1.77
N THR A 2 16.56 -2.41 1.34
CA THR A 2 15.69 -3.04 0.35
C THR A 2 14.43 -3.51 1.05
N THR A 3 13.27 -2.94 0.71
CA THR A 3 11.96 -3.46 1.12
C THR A 3 11.70 -4.74 0.31
N ASP A 4 11.71 -5.88 1.01
CA ASP A 4 11.34 -7.18 0.45
C ASP A 4 9.81 -7.31 0.46
N TRP A 5 9.24 -7.53 -0.72
CA TRP A 5 7.82 -7.78 -0.92
C TRP A 5 7.55 -9.26 -0.70
N THR A 6 6.69 -9.62 0.26
CA THR A 6 6.24 -11.00 0.46
C THR A 6 4.74 -11.08 0.22
N LEU A 7 4.34 -11.93 -0.71
CA LEU A 7 2.93 -12.28 -0.95
C LEU A 7 2.46 -13.16 0.22
N TYR A 8 1.52 -12.66 1.04
CA TYR A 8 0.85 -13.47 2.06
C TYR A 8 -0.57 -13.80 1.59
N ILE A 9 -0.80 -15.09 1.31
CA ILE A 9 -2.14 -15.64 1.09
C ILE A 9 -2.73 -15.93 2.48
N HIS A 10 -3.51 -15.01 3.04
CA HIS A 10 -4.25 -15.29 4.27
C HIS A 10 -5.72 -15.53 3.91
N SER A 11 -6.15 -16.80 3.96
CA SER A 11 -7.55 -17.17 3.77
C SER A 11 -8.19 -17.41 5.14
N PRO A 12 -9.16 -16.60 5.60
CA PRO A 12 -10.05 -17.03 6.66
C PRO A 12 -10.93 -18.19 6.14
N PRO A 13 -11.27 -19.18 6.98
CA PRO A 13 -11.86 -20.44 6.53
C PRO A 13 -13.32 -20.36 6.01
N TRP A 14 -13.87 -19.15 5.79
CA TRP A 14 -15.27 -18.98 5.38
C TRP A 14 -15.53 -18.00 4.22
N GLU A 15 -14.52 -17.47 3.53
CA GLU A 15 -14.76 -16.72 2.27
C GLU A 15 -13.70 -17.01 1.19
N PRO A 16 -14.09 -17.14 -0.09
CA PRO A 16 -13.14 -17.36 -1.18
C PRO A 16 -12.55 -16.04 -1.67
N HIS A 17 -11.30 -15.80 -1.27
CA HIS A 17 -10.23 -15.07 -1.99
C HIS A 17 -10.17 -13.54 -1.87
N ALA A 18 -9.58 -13.06 -0.77
CA ALA A 18 -8.82 -11.80 -0.75
C ALA A 18 -7.32 -12.12 -0.62
N LEU A 19 -6.46 -11.50 -1.45
CA LEU A 19 -5.01 -11.62 -1.38
C LEU A 19 -4.42 -10.29 -0.87
N ILE A 20 -3.56 -10.36 0.14
CA ILE A 20 -3.02 -9.19 0.86
C ILE A 20 -1.51 -9.09 0.62
N PHE A 21 -1.02 -7.90 0.27
CA PHE A 21 0.40 -7.60 0.14
C PHE A 21 0.82 -6.60 1.22
N SER A 22 1.87 -6.93 1.98
CA SER A 22 2.52 -6.02 2.94
C SER A 22 4.04 -6.22 2.95
N PRO A 23 4.84 -5.17 3.25
CA PRO A 23 6.25 -5.33 3.53
C PRO A 23 6.43 -5.96 4.93
N THR A 24 7.20 -7.05 5.04
CA THR A 24 7.42 -7.73 6.33
C THR A 24 8.76 -7.40 6.97
N GLY A 25 8.73 -7.29 8.31
CA GLY A 25 9.91 -7.12 9.15
C GLY A 25 9.58 -7.08 10.64
N CYS A 26 9.07 -8.16 11.24
CA CYS A 26 9.30 -8.45 12.66
C CYS A 26 8.80 -9.86 13.05
N SER A 27 9.70 -10.69 13.58
CA SER A 27 9.36 -12.00 14.13
C SER A 27 8.69 -11.85 15.51
N SER A 28 7.48 -12.37 15.69
CA SER A 28 6.87 -12.51 17.01
C SER A 28 7.41 -13.76 17.70
N ARG A 29 8.14 -13.57 18.80
CA ARG A 29 8.50 -14.65 19.74
C ARG A 29 7.44 -14.69 20.84
N ARG A 30 6.87 -15.87 21.09
CA ARG A 30 5.87 -16.15 22.15
C ARG A 30 6.39 -15.78 23.54
N VAL A 31 5.55 -15.15 24.36
CA VAL A 31 5.76 -14.88 25.79
C VAL A 31 5.09 -15.99 26.60
N GLY A 32 5.84 -16.65 27.49
CA GLY A 32 5.35 -17.55 28.53
C GLY A 32 5.47 -16.89 29.92
N TRP A 33 4.58 -17.29 30.84
CA TRP A 33 4.36 -16.68 32.15
C TRP A 33 5.30 -17.17 33.29
N PHE A 34 5.64 -16.21 34.15
CA PHE A 34 6.00 -16.19 35.59
C PHE A 34 7.03 -17.16 36.24
N SER A 35 8.03 -16.55 36.89
CA SER A 35 8.50 -16.86 38.26
C SER A 35 9.26 -15.65 38.86
N PRO A 36 9.17 -15.34 40.17
CA PRO A 36 9.80 -14.14 40.75
C PRO A 36 11.10 -14.46 41.51
N LEU A 37 12.18 -13.71 41.26
CA LEU A 37 13.43 -13.68 42.05
C LEU A 37 14.15 -12.32 41.82
N PRO A 38 15.14 -11.92 42.65
CA PRO A 38 15.02 -10.92 43.70
C PRO A 38 15.52 -9.53 43.29
N SER A 39 15.13 -8.53 44.06
CA SER A 39 15.45 -7.11 43.88
C SER A 39 16.94 -6.81 43.90
N PHE A 40 17.54 -6.62 42.72
CA PHE A 40 18.84 -5.95 42.55
C PHE A 40 18.61 -4.47 42.22
N ARG A 41 19.08 -3.58 43.10
CA ARG A 41 19.18 -2.14 42.80
C ARG A 41 20.34 -1.91 41.82
N ILE A 42 20.02 -1.45 40.62
CA ILE A 42 21.00 -0.90 39.68
C ILE A 42 20.84 0.62 39.73
N SER A 43 21.83 1.34 40.26
CA SER A 43 21.96 2.78 40.03
C SER A 43 22.43 2.98 38.58
N ALA A 44 21.57 3.55 37.74
CA ALA A 44 21.95 4.03 36.42
C ALA A 44 22.21 5.53 36.51
N THR A 45 23.47 5.91 36.33
CA THR A 45 23.89 7.31 36.17
C THR A 45 23.25 7.86 34.89
N SER A 46 22.47 8.93 35.01
CA SER A 46 21.93 9.66 33.86
C SER A 46 23.09 10.29 33.07
N GLN A 47 23.43 9.69 31.94
CA GLN A 47 24.11 10.40 30.86
C GLN A 47 23.04 10.74 29.84
N ALA A 48 22.66 12.02 29.81
CA ALA A 48 21.91 12.58 28.71
C ALA A 48 22.78 12.50 27.45
N SER A 49 22.44 11.58 26.55
CA SER A 49 22.92 11.65 25.18
C SER A 49 22.26 12.88 24.52
N PRO A 50 23.02 13.75 23.84
CA PRO A 50 22.42 14.81 23.07
C PRO A 50 21.56 14.17 21.98
N ALA A 51 20.32 14.67 21.86
CA ALA A 51 19.47 14.45 20.72
C ALA A 51 20.23 14.89 19.46
N SER A 52 20.89 13.94 18.79
CA SER A 52 21.41 14.14 17.46
C SER A 52 20.22 14.06 16.50
N THR A 53 19.74 15.25 16.17
CA THR A 53 18.97 15.63 14.98
C THR A 53 19.17 14.66 13.81
N GLU A 54 18.26 13.71 13.65
CA GLU A 54 18.08 12.96 12.40
C GLU A 54 17.06 13.70 11.54
N ALA A 55 17.39 14.95 11.19
CA ALA A 55 16.66 15.73 10.21
C ALA A 55 17.49 15.84 8.94
N SER A 56 16.82 15.63 7.81
CA SER A 56 17.28 15.88 6.44
C SER A 56 17.94 14.71 5.69
N LYS A 57 17.12 13.73 5.30
CA LYS A 57 17.08 13.33 3.89
C LYS A 57 15.80 13.92 3.30
N ILE A 58 15.93 15.01 2.56
CA ILE A 58 14.88 15.43 1.63
C ILE A 58 14.85 14.33 0.55
N SER A 59 14.00 13.33 0.74
CA SER A 59 13.87 12.24 -0.23
C SER A 59 13.09 12.77 -1.42
N SER A 60 13.81 13.24 -2.45
CA SER A 60 13.21 13.42 -3.77
C SER A 60 12.51 12.12 -4.17
N LEU A 61 11.26 12.21 -4.64
CA LEU A 61 10.52 11.05 -5.14
C LEU A 61 11.31 10.36 -6.26
N PRO A 62 11.38 9.03 -6.29
CA PRO A 62 12.08 8.32 -7.35
C PRO A 62 11.35 8.49 -8.69
N SER A 63 12.08 8.43 -9.80
CA SER A 63 11.49 8.46 -11.15
C SER A 63 10.89 7.12 -11.56
N GLU A 64 11.42 6.03 -10.99
CA GLU A 64 11.02 4.64 -11.25
C GLU A 64 10.66 3.94 -9.93
N MET A 65 9.85 2.90 -10.02
CA MET A 65 9.36 2.11 -8.91
C MET A 65 9.17 0.65 -9.29
N LYS A 66 9.02 -0.20 -8.26
CA LYS A 66 8.57 -1.58 -8.43
C LYS A 66 7.05 -1.66 -8.53
N ALA A 67 6.56 -2.43 -9.49
CA ALA A 67 5.15 -2.77 -9.61
C ALA A 67 4.96 -4.13 -10.27
N TRP A 68 3.84 -4.78 -9.97
CA TRP A 68 3.41 -5.93 -10.76
C TRP A 68 2.67 -5.45 -11.99
N VAL A 69 3.03 -5.99 -13.16
CA VAL A 69 2.55 -5.53 -14.46
C VAL A 69 2.16 -6.74 -15.29
N TYR A 70 1.11 -6.61 -16.10
CA TYR A 70 0.86 -7.53 -17.21
C TYR A 70 0.76 -6.76 -18.54
N GLY A 71 1.47 -7.26 -19.55
CA GLY A 71 1.51 -6.68 -20.91
C GLY A 71 0.56 -7.37 -21.89
N GLU A 72 0.00 -8.51 -21.49
CA GLU A 72 -0.93 -9.31 -22.27
C GLU A 72 -1.96 -9.97 -21.34
N TYR A 73 -3.11 -10.39 -21.88
CA TYR A 73 -4.12 -11.10 -21.11
C TYR A 73 -3.76 -12.58 -20.96
N GLY A 74 -4.02 -13.17 -19.81
CA GLY A 74 -3.72 -14.60 -19.60
C GLY A 74 -3.95 -15.14 -18.20
N GLY A 75 -3.23 -16.21 -17.86
CA GLY A 75 -3.13 -16.80 -16.52
C GLY A 75 -2.13 -16.05 -15.63
N VAL A 76 -1.97 -16.46 -14.38
CA VAL A 76 -1.12 -15.73 -13.40
C VAL A 76 0.33 -15.56 -13.90
N ASP A 77 0.75 -16.41 -14.81
CA ASP A 77 2.02 -16.39 -15.52
C ASP A 77 2.30 -15.09 -16.29
N VAL A 78 1.28 -14.36 -16.75
CA VAL A 78 1.46 -13.07 -17.43
C VAL A 78 1.80 -11.91 -16.48
N LEU A 79 1.58 -12.10 -15.16
CA LEU A 79 1.85 -11.08 -14.15
C LEU A 79 3.33 -11.13 -13.74
N LYS A 80 4.07 -10.06 -14.02
CA LYS A 80 5.51 -9.97 -13.76
C LYS A 80 5.82 -8.79 -12.84
N LEU A 81 6.78 -8.98 -11.94
CA LEU A 81 7.35 -7.88 -11.17
C LEU A 81 8.32 -7.11 -12.07
N ASP A 82 7.98 -5.87 -12.40
CA ASP A 82 8.87 -4.92 -13.06
C ASP A 82 9.45 -3.97 -12.00
N THR A 83 10.75 -3.74 -12.04
CA THR A 83 11.46 -2.88 -11.09
C THR A 83 11.72 -1.47 -11.62
N LYS A 84 11.30 -1.15 -12.85
CA LYS A 84 11.59 0.11 -13.55
C LYS A 84 10.33 0.78 -14.11
N VAL A 85 9.20 0.62 -13.43
CA VAL A 85 7.95 1.28 -13.83
C VAL A 85 8.02 2.74 -13.43
N SER A 86 7.71 3.68 -14.34
CA SER A 86 7.71 5.10 -14.00
C SER A 86 6.73 5.41 -12.87
N VAL A 87 7.15 6.24 -11.90
CA VAL A 87 6.24 6.75 -10.88
C VAL A 87 5.19 7.65 -11.56
N PRO A 88 3.89 7.46 -11.28
CA PRO A 88 2.84 8.24 -11.93
C PRO A 88 2.96 9.73 -11.65
N GLU A 89 2.72 10.55 -12.68
CA GLU A 89 2.57 11.99 -12.51
C GLU A 89 1.28 12.31 -11.75
N VAL A 90 1.34 13.35 -10.91
CA VAL A 90 0.20 13.81 -10.10
C VAL A 90 -0.51 14.92 -10.84
N LYS A 91 -1.78 14.72 -11.17
CA LYS A 91 -2.66 15.78 -11.69
C LYS A 91 -3.12 16.72 -10.59
N GLU A 92 -3.71 17.84 -10.97
CA GLU A 92 -4.11 18.91 -10.06
C GLU A 92 -5.10 18.45 -8.97
N ASP A 93 -6.00 17.51 -9.28
CA ASP A 93 -7.03 16.97 -8.38
C ASP A 93 -6.62 15.64 -7.71
N GLN A 94 -5.35 15.25 -7.83
CA GLN A 94 -4.85 13.95 -7.38
C GLN A 94 -3.83 14.08 -6.26
N VAL A 95 -3.68 12.98 -5.51
CA VAL A 95 -2.57 12.76 -4.60
C VAL A 95 -1.72 11.59 -5.08
N LEU A 96 -0.41 11.60 -4.79
CA LEU A 96 0.45 10.43 -4.91
C LEU A 96 0.46 9.72 -3.56
N ILE A 97 0.14 8.43 -3.58
CA ILE A 97 0.18 7.57 -2.40
C ILE A 97 1.42 6.70 -2.50
N LYS A 98 2.24 6.68 -1.44
CA LYS A 98 3.17 5.58 -1.18
C LYS A 98 2.37 4.41 -0.60
N VAL A 99 2.24 3.36 -1.37
CA VAL A 99 1.40 2.21 -1.03
C VAL A 99 2.03 1.44 0.12
N VAL A 100 1.24 1.18 1.16
CA VAL A 100 1.62 0.35 2.31
C VAL A 100 0.95 -1.01 2.21
N ALA A 101 -0.31 -1.03 1.77
CA ALA A 101 -1.08 -2.22 1.52
C ALA A 101 -2.01 -2.04 0.31
N ALA A 102 -2.26 -3.15 -0.37
CA ALA A 102 -3.22 -3.24 -1.46
C ALA A 102 -3.99 -4.56 -1.34
N ALA A 103 -5.24 -4.57 -1.78
CA ALA A 103 -6.08 -5.76 -1.83
C ALA A 103 -6.40 -6.14 -3.27
N LEU A 104 -6.49 -7.44 -3.52
CA LEU A 104 -7.01 -8.00 -4.76
C LEU A 104 -8.40 -8.59 -4.54
N ASN A 105 -9.30 -8.24 -5.44
CA ASN A 105 -10.68 -8.68 -5.52
C ASN A 105 -10.91 -9.58 -6.73
N PRO A 106 -12.05 -10.28 -6.82
CA PRO A 106 -12.33 -11.15 -7.95
C PRO A 106 -12.35 -10.46 -9.32
N VAL A 107 -12.61 -9.15 -9.37
CA VAL A 107 -12.58 -8.38 -10.61
C VAL A 107 -11.16 -8.29 -11.18
N ASP A 108 -10.13 -8.20 -10.34
CA ASP A 108 -8.74 -7.98 -10.77
C ASP A 108 -8.20 -9.14 -11.60
N PHE A 109 -8.42 -10.37 -11.15
CA PHE A 109 -7.99 -11.54 -11.94
C PHE A 109 -8.83 -11.74 -13.20
N LYS A 110 -10.12 -11.34 -13.18
CA LYS A 110 -10.99 -11.38 -14.37
C LYS A 110 -10.56 -10.37 -15.42
N ARG A 111 -10.10 -9.17 -15.01
CA ARG A 111 -9.48 -8.16 -15.90
C ARG A 111 -8.20 -8.70 -16.54
N ARG A 112 -7.28 -9.25 -15.74
CA ARG A 112 -6.05 -9.88 -16.24
C ARG A 112 -6.32 -11.04 -17.22
N GLN A 113 -7.42 -11.78 -17.04
CA GLN A 113 -7.86 -12.83 -17.98
C GLN A 113 -8.55 -12.30 -19.25
N GLY A 114 -8.69 -10.99 -19.41
CA GLY A 114 -9.29 -10.34 -20.58
C GLY A 114 -10.82 -10.39 -20.62
N LYS A 115 -11.49 -10.69 -19.50
CA LYS A 115 -12.97 -10.72 -19.45
C LYS A 115 -13.61 -9.35 -19.67
N PHE A 116 -12.86 -8.28 -19.48
CA PHE A 116 -13.29 -6.89 -19.65
C PHE A 116 -12.51 -6.14 -20.75
N LYS A 117 -11.83 -6.85 -21.66
CA LYS A 117 -10.89 -6.24 -22.62
C LYS A 117 -11.43 -5.06 -23.44
N ASN A 118 -12.75 -4.99 -23.65
CA ASN A 118 -13.39 -3.92 -24.42
C ASN A 118 -13.57 -2.62 -23.62
N THR A 119 -13.49 -2.69 -22.29
CA THR A 119 -13.68 -1.56 -21.36
C THR A 119 -12.49 -1.37 -20.42
N ASP A 120 -11.40 -2.11 -20.65
CA ASP A 120 -10.18 -2.09 -19.82
C ASP A 120 -9.23 -0.97 -20.22
N SER A 121 -8.26 -0.68 -19.36
CA SER A 121 -7.14 0.20 -19.68
C SER A 121 -6.26 -0.44 -20.77
N PRO A 122 -5.56 0.36 -21.60
CA PRO A 122 -4.51 -0.17 -22.46
C PRO A 122 -3.46 -0.98 -21.67
N LEU A 123 -2.90 -1.98 -22.34
CA LEU A 123 -1.74 -2.71 -21.83
C LEU A 123 -0.44 -1.99 -22.23
N PRO A 124 0.65 -2.10 -21.45
CA PRO A 124 0.77 -2.81 -20.17
C PRO A 124 0.08 -2.05 -19.02
N THR A 125 -0.38 -2.77 -18.01
CA THR A 125 -1.09 -2.16 -16.86
C THR A 125 -0.68 -2.79 -15.53
N VAL A 126 -0.78 -2.00 -14.46
CA VAL A 126 -0.62 -2.42 -13.06
C VAL A 126 -2.01 -2.77 -12.51
N PRO A 127 -2.24 -3.97 -11.95
CA PRO A 127 -3.53 -4.36 -11.41
C PRO A 127 -3.81 -3.81 -10.00
N GLY A 128 -5.01 -4.07 -9.51
CA GLY A 128 -5.47 -3.75 -8.15
C GLY A 128 -6.01 -2.34 -8.04
N TYR A 129 -7.09 -2.18 -7.29
CA TYR A 129 -7.74 -0.87 -7.11
C TYR A 129 -7.95 -0.48 -5.64
N ASP A 130 -7.89 -1.42 -4.71
CA ASP A 130 -7.92 -1.11 -3.30
C ASP A 130 -6.52 -0.72 -2.80
N VAL A 131 -6.41 0.44 -2.16
CA VAL A 131 -5.15 0.98 -1.66
C VAL A 131 -5.27 1.51 -0.23
N ALA A 132 -4.26 1.26 0.58
CA ALA A 132 -4.00 1.97 1.82
C ALA A 132 -2.53 2.41 1.87
N GLY A 133 -2.28 3.65 2.28
CA GLY A 133 -0.92 4.18 2.26
C GLY A 133 -0.82 5.60 2.80
N VAL A 134 0.29 6.24 2.48
CA VAL A 134 0.63 7.58 2.94
C VAL A 134 0.70 8.53 1.75
N VAL A 135 0.06 9.69 1.85
CA VAL A 135 0.18 10.75 0.85
C VAL A 135 1.60 11.31 0.85
N VAL A 136 2.27 11.30 -0.30
CA VAL A 136 3.66 11.79 -0.47
C VAL A 136 3.80 12.95 -1.44
N LYS A 137 2.72 13.31 -2.15
CA LYS A 137 2.61 14.50 -2.99
C LYS A 137 1.15 14.84 -3.20
N VAL A 138 0.83 16.13 -3.25
CA VAL A 138 -0.53 16.63 -3.52
C VAL A 138 -0.57 17.51 -4.77
N GLY A 139 -1.64 17.38 -5.54
CA GLY A 139 -1.97 18.29 -6.64
C GLY A 139 -2.42 19.66 -6.15
N SER A 140 -2.36 20.66 -7.04
CA SER A 140 -2.65 22.06 -6.71
C SER A 140 -4.11 22.35 -6.34
N GLN A 141 -5.05 21.47 -6.70
CA GLN A 141 -6.48 21.61 -6.43
C GLN A 141 -6.98 20.71 -5.30
N VAL A 142 -6.12 19.88 -4.70
CA VAL A 142 -6.43 19.05 -3.52
C VAL A 142 -6.63 19.94 -2.29
N LYS A 143 -7.65 19.66 -1.49
CA LYS A 143 -8.09 20.48 -0.34
C LYS A 143 -8.22 19.70 0.97
N GLU A 144 -8.58 18.41 0.89
CA GLU A 144 -8.89 17.54 2.03
C GLU A 144 -7.67 16.78 2.56
N PHE A 145 -6.63 16.65 1.74
CA PHE A 145 -5.42 15.90 2.07
C PHE A 145 -4.15 16.73 2.00
N LYS A 146 -3.15 16.33 2.78
CA LYS A 146 -1.77 16.85 2.73
C LYS A 146 -0.76 15.71 2.79
N GLU A 147 0.49 16.01 2.43
CA GLU A 147 1.60 15.08 2.60
C GLU A 147 1.70 14.59 4.05
N GLY A 148 1.92 13.28 4.22
CA GLY A 148 1.95 12.59 5.50
C GLY A 148 0.61 12.03 5.97
N ASP A 149 -0.52 12.35 5.33
CA ASP A 149 -1.81 11.76 5.69
C ASP A 149 -1.88 10.27 5.37
N GLU A 150 -2.36 9.48 6.32
CA GLU A 150 -2.70 8.07 6.11
C GLU A 150 -4.10 7.96 5.49
N VAL A 151 -4.17 7.37 4.30
CA VAL A 151 -5.39 7.31 3.48
C VAL A 151 -5.69 5.89 3.02
N TYR A 152 -6.95 5.63 2.68
CA TYR A 152 -7.38 4.40 2.04
C TYR A 152 -8.56 4.64 1.09
N GLY A 153 -8.76 3.74 0.13
CA GLY A 153 -9.92 3.75 -0.76
C GLY A 153 -9.80 2.79 -1.95
N ASP A 154 -10.89 2.71 -2.72
CA ASP A 154 -10.92 2.15 -4.06
C ASP A 154 -10.55 3.26 -5.05
N ILE A 155 -9.41 3.11 -5.73
CA ILE A 155 -8.87 4.10 -6.68
C ILE A 155 -9.59 4.07 -8.03
N HIS A 156 -10.66 3.28 -8.16
CA HIS A 156 -11.41 3.10 -9.38
C HIS A 156 -12.83 3.67 -9.24
N GLY A 157 -13.06 4.87 -9.78
CA GLY A 157 -14.35 5.56 -9.63
C GLY A 157 -15.56 4.93 -10.36
N LYS A 158 -15.36 3.95 -11.25
CA LYS A 158 -16.44 3.28 -12.01
C LYS A 158 -16.20 1.78 -12.20
N ALA A 159 -16.51 0.93 -11.22
CA ALA A 159 -16.19 -0.51 -11.13
C ALA A 159 -15.78 -1.29 -12.42
N LEU A 160 -16.54 -1.18 -13.53
CA LEU A 160 -16.33 -1.96 -14.77
C LEU A 160 -15.87 -1.17 -16.01
N GLU A 161 -15.76 0.14 -15.94
CA GLU A 161 -15.48 1.00 -17.11
C GLU A 161 -14.21 1.83 -16.91
N GLY A 162 -13.28 1.76 -17.87
CA GLY A 162 -12.12 2.64 -17.98
C GLY A 162 -11.22 2.69 -16.74
N PRO A 163 -10.69 1.55 -16.25
CA PRO A 163 -9.76 1.56 -15.14
C PRO A 163 -8.53 2.42 -15.37
N LYS A 164 -7.93 2.81 -14.25
CA LYS A 164 -6.58 3.36 -14.26
C LYS A 164 -5.60 2.28 -14.71
N GLN A 165 -4.61 2.71 -15.49
CA GLN A 165 -3.49 1.87 -15.92
C GLN A 165 -2.45 1.68 -14.80
N SER A 166 -2.42 2.57 -13.80
CA SER A 166 -1.53 2.51 -12.63
C SER A 166 -2.32 2.09 -11.38
N GLY A 167 -2.59 0.79 -11.26
CA GLY A 167 -3.25 0.19 -10.09
C GLY A 167 -2.45 0.26 -8.78
N SER A 168 -2.97 -0.38 -7.74
CA SER A 168 -2.44 -0.35 -6.38
C SER A 168 -1.38 -1.41 -6.08
N ILE A 169 -1.16 -2.39 -6.97
CA ILE A 169 -0.07 -3.38 -6.82
C ILE A 169 1.27 -2.80 -7.32
N ALA A 170 1.65 -1.67 -6.73
CA ALA A 170 2.84 -0.87 -7.01
C ALA A 170 3.35 -0.19 -5.73
N GLU A 171 4.57 0.34 -5.74
CA GLU A 171 5.08 1.17 -4.63
C GLU A 171 4.37 2.53 -4.54
N TYR A 172 3.91 3.08 -5.68
CA TYR A 172 3.19 4.34 -5.75
C TYR A 172 2.00 4.29 -6.71
N THR A 173 0.93 5.01 -6.37
CA THR A 173 -0.22 5.21 -7.27
C THR A 173 -0.80 6.62 -7.11
N ALA A 174 -1.33 7.18 -8.21
CA ALA A 174 -1.95 8.50 -8.25
C ALA A 174 -3.47 8.39 -8.28
N VAL A 175 -4.13 9.07 -7.33
CA VAL A 175 -5.56 8.87 -7.04
C VAL A 175 -6.25 10.21 -6.88
N GLU A 176 -7.44 10.37 -7.48
CA GLU A 176 -8.28 11.54 -7.28
C GLU A 176 -8.68 11.67 -5.81
N GLU A 177 -8.62 12.89 -5.29
CA GLU A 177 -8.99 13.21 -3.90
C GLU A 177 -10.33 12.58 -3.49
N LYS A 178 -11.36 12.70 -4.34
CA LYS A 178 -12.72 12.22 -4.07
C LYS A 178 -12.87 10.71 -3.82
N LEU A 179 -11.87 9.91 -4.15
CA LEU A 179 -11.92 8.45 -4.00
C LEU A 179 -11.35 7.96 -2.66
N LEU A 180 -10.70 8.85 -1.92
CA LEU A 180 -9.98 8.50 -0.71
C LEU A 180 -10.74 8.93 0.55
N ALA A 181 -10.38 8.29 1.65
CA ALA A 181 -10.76 8.72 2.99
C ALA A 181 -9.52 8.69 3.90
N LEU A 182 -9.51 9.55 4.92
CA LEU A 182 -8.53 9.48 5.99
C LEU A 182 -8.72 8.19 6.78
N LYS A 183 -7.61 7.56 7.16
CA LYS A 183 -7.63 6.45 8.11
C LYS A 183 -8.21 6.91 9.47
N PRO A 184 -9.17 6.18 10.06
CA PRO A 184 -9.67 6.48 11.40
C PRO A 184 -8.57 6.42 12.46
N LYS A 185 -8.51 7.44 13.33
CA LYS A 185 -7.48 7.59 14.38
C LYS A 185 -7.53 6.52 15.48
N ASN A 186 -8.65 5.81 15.60
CA ASN A 186 -8.91 4.78 16.61
C ASN A 186 -8.42 3.38 16.19
N LEU A 187 -7.91 3.21 14.98
CA LEU A 187 -7.27 1.98 14.53
C LEU A 187 -5.76 2.07 14.79
N SER A 188 -5.21 1.10 15.51
CA SER A 188 -3.76 1.02 15.78
C SER A 188 -2.94 1.08 14.48
N SER A 189 -1.69 1.52 14.54
CA SER A 189 -0.81 1.78 13.38
C SER A 189 -0.53 0.57 12.48
N GLN A 190 -1.06 -0.61 12.81
CA GLN A 190 -1.24 -1.68 11.85
C GLN A 190 -2.33 -1.23 10.86
N LEU A 191 -1.92 -0.63 9.74
CA LEU A 191 -2.76 -0.42 8.54
C LEU A 191 -3.27 -1.81 8.08
N SER A 192 -4.28 -2.28 8.80
CA SER A 192 -4.85 -3.61 8.68
C SER A 192 -5.89 -3.55 7.58
N THR A 193 -5.70 -4.42 6.61
CA THR A 193 -6.48 -4.63 5.39
C THR A 193 -7.93 -5.04 5.63
N SER A 194 -8.43 -5.01 6.87
CA SER A 194 -9.84 -5.21 7.19
C SER A 194 -10.73 -4.02 6.81
N LEU A 195 -10.15 -2.87 6.46
CA LEU A 195 -10.90 -1.64 6.19
C LEU A 195 -11.64 -1.64 4.84
N PHE A 196 -11.35 -2.58 3.94
CA PHE A 196 -11.97 -2.65 2.61
C PHE A 196 -13.29 -3.42 2.56
N ILE A 197 -13.74 -4.03 3.68
CA ILE A 197 -14.99 -4.81 3.71
C ILE A 197 -16.24 -3.93 3.95
N ASP A 198 -16.07 -2.71 4.46
CA ASP A 198 -17.18 -1.89 5.00
C ASP A 198 -17.49 -0.59 4.23
N LYS A 199 -17.14 -0.47 2.93
CA LYS A 199 -17.46 0.73 2.13
C LYS A 199 -18.57 0.51 1.10
#